data_AF-A0A847N6U4-F1
#
_entry.id   AF-A0A847N6U4-F1
#
_cell.length_a   1.000
_cell.length_b   1.000
_cell.length_c   1.000
_cell.angle_alpha   90.00
_cell.angle_beta   90.00
_cell.angle_gamma   90.00
#
_symmetry.space_group_name_H-M   'P 1'
#
loop_
_entity.id
_entity.type
_entity.pdbx_description
1 polymer ?
#
loop_
_entity_poly.entity_id
_entity_poly.type
_entity_poly.pdbx_seq_one_letter_code
_entity_poly.pdbx_strand_id
1 'polypeptide(L)' 'MNGKVLKEAYTYDDLLLVPAYSKVVPVNVSLETKLTKKIKLNIPVLSAAMDTVTES' A
#
# COMPACT_ATOMS: atom_id res chain seq x y z
N MET A 1 36.96 3.36 -3.86
CA MET A 1 35.51 3.59 -3.69
C MET A 1 35.20 3.51 -2.20
N ASN A 2 35.35 4.63 -1.48
CA ASN A 2 35.07 4.69 -0.04
C ASN A 2 33.56 4.83 0.19
N GLY A 3 33.03 3.98 1.07
CA GLY A 3 31.63 3.59 1.13
C GLY A 3 30.63 4.67 1.50
N LYS A 4 29.39 4.46 1.03
CA LYS A 4 28.13 5.05 1.56
C LYS A 4 26.84 4.56 0.87
N VAL A 5 26.87 3.51 0.03
CA VAL A 5 25.65 2.93 -0.57
C VAL A 5 25.42 1.56 0.04
N LEU A 6 24.34 1.41 0.81
CA LEU A 6 23.98 0.17 1.50
C LEU A 6 23.46 -0.89 0.51
N LYS A 7 22.62 -0.49 -0.44
CA LYS A 7 22.04 -1.30 -1.52
C LYS A 7 21.23 -0.43 -2.49
N GLU A 8 20.90 -0.98 -3.63
CA GLU A 8 19.89 -0.44 -4.56
C GLU A 8 18.50 -0.41 -3.90
N ALA A 9 17.71 0.61 -4.21
CA ALA A 9 16.36 0.81 -3.72
C ALA A 9 15.47 1.22 -4.88
N TYR A 10 14.20 0.80 -4.84
CA TYR A 10 13.22 1.03 -5.89
C TYR A 10 12.06 1.91 -5.38
N THR A 11 11.54 2.76 -6.26
CA THR A 11 10.27 3.49 -6.09
C THR A 11 9.15 2.81 -6.88
N TYR A 12 7.93 3.35 -6.83
CA TYR A 12 6.77 2.80 -7.55
C TYR A 12 6.97 2.76 -9.07
N ASP A 13 7.62 3.79 -9.64
CA ASP A 13 7.82 3.92 -11.09
C ASP A 13 8.88 2.95 -11.64
N ASP A 14 9.66 2.29 -10.78
CA ASP A 14 10.70 1.35 -11.19
C ASP A 14 10.15 -0.06 -11.46
N LEU A 15 8.90 -0.35 -11.06
CA LEU A 15 8.38 -1.72 -10.98
C LEU A 15 6.98 -1.87 -11.60
N LEU A 16 6.71 -3.07 -12.11
CA LEU A 16 5.38 -3.50 -12.52
C LEU A 16 5.01 -4.82 -11.83
N LEU A 17 3.73 -4.96 -11.49
CA LEU A 17 3.20 -6.24 -11.01
C LEU A 17 3.05 -7.22 -12.17
N VAL A 18 3.62 -8.41 -12.02
CA VAL A 18 3.46 -9.49 -12.98
C VAL A 18 2.09 -10.15 -12.79
N PRO A 19 1.25 -10.26 -13.83
CA PRO A 19 -0.03 -10.95 -13.73
C PRO A 19 0.12 -12.42 -13.31
N ALA A 20 -0.84 -12.92 -12.53
CA ALA A 20 -0.91 -14.32 -12.12
C ALA A 20 -2.28 -14.91 -12.44
N TYR A 21 -2.34 -16.24 -12.54
CA TYR A 21 -3.61 -16.96 -12.70
C TYR A 21 -4.55 -16.65 -11.52
N SER A 22 -5.80 -16.31 -11.82
CA SER A 22 -6.81 -15.98 -10.82
C SER A 22 -8.08 -16.82 -11.01
N LYS A 23 -8.67 -17.24 -9.90
CA LYS A 23 -10.04 -17.81 -9.83
C LYS A 23 -11.06 -16.80 -9.29
N VAL A 24 -10.61 -15.60 -8.93
CA VAL A 24 -11.42 -14.55 -8.29
C VAL A 24 -11.61 -13.40 -9.26
N VAL A 25 -12.84 -12.88 -9.33
CA VAL A 25 -13.16 -11.65 -10.07
C VAL A 25 -13.01 -10.42 -9.17
N PRO A 26 -12.64 -9.24 -9.70
CA PRO A 26 -12.32 -8.05 -8.89
C PRO A 26 -13.42 -7.66 -7.87
N VAL A 27 -14.69 -7.79 -8.25
CA VAL A 27 -15.83 -7.46 -7.38
C VAL A 27 -15.95 -8.36 -6.14
N ASN A 28 -15.33 -9.55 -6.17
CA ASN A 28 -15.37 -10.52 -5.08
C ASN A 28 -14.11 -10.46 -4.19
N VAL A 29 -13.18 -9.53 -4.43
CA VAL A 29 -11.99 -9.35 -3.59
C VAL A 29 -12.35 -8.60 -2.30
N SER A 30 -11.89 -9.11 -1.16
CA SER A 30 -12.02 -8.38 0.11
C SER A 30 -10.92 -7.33 0.23
N LEU A 31 -11.33 -6.10 0.55
CA LEU A 31 -10.44 -4.97 0.83
C LEU A 31 -10.25 -4.76 2.35
N GLU A 32 -10.83 -5.62 3.18
CA GLU A 32 -10.68 -5.50 4.63
C GLU A 32 -9.22 -5.64 5.04
N THR A 33 -8.75 -4.72 5.89
CA THR A 33 -7.37 -4.71 6.37
C THR A 33 -7.29 -4.35 7.86
N LYS A 34 -6.13 -4.53 8.46
CA LYS A 34 -5.85 -4.15 9.85
C LYS A 34 -4.95 -2.93 9.87
N LEU A 35 -5.44 -1.81 10.41
CA LEU A 35 -4.62 -0.63 10.67
C LEU A 35 -3.69 -0.86 11.85
N THR A 36 -4.19 -1.49 12.91
CA THR A 36 -3.42 -1.88 14.08
C THR A 36 -3.81 -3.28 14.52
N LYS A 37 -3.18 -3.81 15.59
CA LYS A 37 -3.57 -5.11 16.18
C LYS A 37 -5.05 -5.16 16.59
N LYS A 38 -5.67 -4.00 16.90
CA LYS A 38 -7.04 -3.90 17.42
C LYS A 38 -8.03 -3.23 16.46
N ILE A 39 -7.56 -2.48 15.47
CA ILE A 39 -8.40 -1.67 14.58
C ILE A 39 -8.41 -2.30 13.18
N LYS A 40 -9.62 -2.64 12.70
CA LYS A 40 -9.88 -3.10 11.33
C LYS A 40 -10.48 -1.98 10.49
N LEU A 41 -10.19 -1.99 9.20
CA LEU A 41 -10.77 -1.10 8.19
C LEU A 41 -11.43 -1.96 7.10
N ASN A 42 -12.52 -1.44 6.52
CA ASN A 42 -13.18 -2.11 5.40
C ASN A 42 -12.43 -1.93 4.06
N ILE A 43 -11.60 -0.89 3.96
CA ILE A 43 -10.74 -0.58 2.81
C ILE A 43 -9.35 -0.11 3.28
N PRO A 44 -8.27 -0.35 2.54
CA PRO A 44 -6.91 0.02 2.93
C PRO A 44 -6.57 1.46 2.51
N VAL A 45 -7.46 2.42 2.82
CA VAL A 45 -7.30 3.83 2.45
C VAL A 45 -7.42 4.69 3.70
N LEU A 46 -6.47 5.61 3.90
CA LEU A 46 -6.48 6.60 4.96
C LEU A 46 -6.18 7.98 4.36
N SER A 47 -6.88 9.00 4.85
CA SER A 47 -6.53 10.38 4.56
C SER A 47 -5.29 10.81 5.34
N ALA A 48 -4.51 11.72 4.77
CA ALA A 48 -3.36 12.28 5.45
C ALA A 48 -3.81 13.20 6.59
N ALA A 49 -3.13 13.12 7.74
CA ALA A 49 -3.34 14.04 8.86
C ALA A 49 -2.68 15.40 8.55
N MET A 50 -3.31 16.17 7.66
CA MET A 50 -2.87 17.49 7.21
C MET A 50 -4.03 18.46 7.27
N ASP A 51 -3.73 19.71 7.61
CA ASP A 51 -4.71 20.77 7.84
C ASP A 51 -5.66 21.00 6.66
N THR A 52 -5.21 20.74 5.42
CA THR A 52 -6.00 20.94 4.19
C THR A 52 -6.54 19.65 3.59
N VAL A 53 -6.35 18.51 4.26
CA VAL A 53 -6.74 17.19 3.74
C VAL A 53 -7.81 16.54 4.60
N THR A 54 -7.69 16.59 5.92
CA THR A 54 -8.63 15.96 6.84
C THR A 54 -9.14 16.98 7.86
N GLU A 55 -10.44 17.23 7.84
CA GLU A 55 -11.17 18.06 8.81
C GLU A 55 -12.20 17.20 9.58
N SER A 56 -12.97 17.80 10.49
CA SER A 56 -13.93 17.12 11.39
C SER A 56 -15.39 17.39 11.04
#